data_AF-A0A9X2ERV5-F1
#
_entry.id   AF-A0A9X2ERV5-F1
#
_cell.length_a   1.000
_cell.length_b   1.000
_cell.length_c   1.000
_cell.angle_alpha   90.00
_cell.angle_beta   90.00
_cell.angle_gamma   90.00
#
_symmetry.space_group_name_H-M   'P 1'
#
loop_
_entity.id
_entity.type
_entity.pdbx_description
1 polymer ?
#
loop_
_entity_poly.entity_id
_entity_poly.type
_entity_poly.pdbx_seq_one_letter_code
_entity_poly.pdbx_strand_id
1 'polypeptide(L)'
;MKTLPLALLLSLSSFAIAEETVTGVLEEEISENFQTGEIDRRFSLKDENTGEYYFIDAQEIKEKGMKSGERVRIHGERENKRRFRIRESQRLELRREE
;
A
#
# COMPACT_ATOMS: atom_id res chain seq x y z
N MET A 1 -40.37 27.25 18.85
CA MET A 1 -40.37 26.03 18.00
C MET A 1 -38.93 25.69 17.67
N LYS A 2 -38.61 24.39 17.75
CA LYS A 2 -37.29 23.75 17.74
C LYS A 2 -36.47 24.14 16.50
N THR A 3 -35.46 24.99 16.66
CA THR A 3 -34.38 25.20 15.68
C THR A 3 -33.26 24.18 15.91
N LEU A 4 -33.62 22.90 15.95
CA LEU A 4 -32.69 21.77 15.89
C LEU A 4 -33.14 20.93 14.70
N PRO A 5 -32.59 21.19 13.49
CA PRO A 5 -31.92 20.05 12.86
C PRO A 5 -30.70 20.42 12.00
N LEU A 6 -30.20 21.67 12.01
CA LEU A 6 -29.14 22.05 11.06
C LEU A 6 -27.72 21.58 11.48
N ALA A 7 -27.52 21.26 12.77
CA ALA A 7 -26.21 20.83 13.27
C ALA A 7 -25.93 19.32 13.11
N LEU A 8 -26.92 18.51 12.73
CA LEU A 8 -26.76 17.05 12.65
C LEU A 8 -26.35 16.54 11.25
N LEU A 9 -26.29 17.41 10.24
CA LEU A 9 -25.94 17.03 8.86
C LEU A 9 -24.44 17.08 8.56
N LEU A 10 -23.61 17.53 9.51
CA LEU A 10 -22.17 17.74 9.31
C LEU A 10 -21.27 16.66 9.94
N SER A 11 -21.81 15.62 10.58
CA SER A 11 -21.01 14.61 11.29
C SER A 11 -20.74 13.32 10.53
N LEU A 12 -21.10 13.21 9.25
CA LEU A 12 -20.81 12.02 8.42
C LEU A 12 -19.98 12.37 7.17
N SER A 13 -18.89 13.12 7.33
CA SER A 13 -17.77 13.03 6.40
C SER A 13 -16.95 11.81 6.77
N SER A 14 -17.46 10.63 6.43
CA SER A 14 -16.75 9.36 6.55
C SER A 14 -15.42 9.49 5.79
N PHE A 15 -14.30 9.45 6.52
CA PHE A 15 -13.00 9.18 5.92
C PHE A 15 -13.07 7.73 5.43
N ALA A 16 -13.52 7.55 4.18
CA ALA A 16 -13.30 6.32 3.44
C ALA A 16 -11.80 6.24 3.15
N ILE A 17 -11.04 5.84 4.17
CA ILE A 17 -9.70 5.32 3.96
C ILE A 17 -9.94 4.05 3.15
N ALA A 18 -9.61 4.08 1.86
CA ALA A 18 -9.87 2.99 0.95
C ALA A 18 -8.92 1.85 1.32
N GLU A 19 -9.36 1.02 2.26
CA GLU A 19 -8.76 -0.28 2.50
C GLU A 19 -8.93 -1.12 1.25
N GLU A 20 -7.83 -1.67 0.76
CA GLU A 20 -7.80 -2.55 -0.40
C GLU A 20 -6.88 -3.73 -0.13
N THR A 21 -7.03 -4.78 -0.93
CA THR A 21 -6.16 -5.96 -0.87
C THR A 21 -5.47 -6.10 -2.21
N VAL A 22 -4.15 -6.06 -2.19
CA VAL A 22 -3.30 -6.15 -3.39
C VAL A 22 -2.54 -7.46 -3.33
N THR A 23 -2.51 -8.21 -4.44
CA THR A 23 -1.71 -9.43 -4.55
C THR A 23 -0.75 -9.29 -5.72
N GLY A 24 0.54 -9.58 -5.50
CA GLY A 24 1.55 -9.48 -6.54
C GLY A 24 2.94 -9.87 -6.07
N VAL A 25 3.93 -9.61 -6.90
CA VAL A 25 5.35 -9.82 -6.58
C VAL A 25 5.98 -8.50 -6.16
N LEU A 26 6.72 -8.51 -5.04
CA LEU A 26 7.47 -7.34 -4.58
C LEU A 26 8.72 -7.12 -5.43
N GLU A 27 8.90 -5.91 -5.95
CA GLU A 27 10.08 -5.50 -6.70
C GLU A 27 10.75 -4.32 -5.98
N GLU A 28 12.03 -4.43 -5.61
CA GLU A 28 12.77 -3.32 -4.99
C GLU A 28 13.10 -2.25 -6.03
N GLU A 29 12.77 -1.00 -5.73
CA GLU A 29 13.12 0.19 -6.51
C GLU A 29 14.05 1.08 -5.70
N ILE A 30 15.15 1.48 -6.33
CA ILE A 30 16.10 2.45 -5.78
C ILE A 30 16.13 3.64 -6.73
N SER A 31 15.83 4.82 -6.23
CA SER A 31 15.95 6.07 -6.99
C SER A 31 16.88 7.03 -6.28
N GLU A 32 17.80 7.62 -7.02
CA GLU A 32 18.73 8.63 -6.54
C GLU A 32 18.38 9.98 -7.14
N ASN A 33 18.30 11.01 -6.29
CA ASN A 33 18.28 12.38 -6.75
C ASN A 33 19.72 12.86 -6.99
N PHE A 34 20.14 12.91 -8.26
CA PHE A 34 21.50 13.31 -8.64
C PHE A 34 21.89 14.74 -8.24
N GLN A 35 20.93 15.62 -7.91
CA GLN A 35 21.23 16.98 -7.45
C GLN A 35 21.52 17.03 -5.95
N THR A 36 20.81 16.22 -5.15
CA THR A 36 20.91 16.23 -3.68
C THR A 36 21.70 15.06 -3.11
N GLY A 37 21.94 14.02 -3.90
CA GLY A 37 22.50 12.73 -3.45
C GLY A 37 21.53 11.92 -2.59
N GLU A 38 20.26 12.30 -2.51
CA GLU A 38 19.26 11.61 -1.71
C GLU A 38 18.84 10.29 -2.38
N ILE A 39 18.87 9.20 -1.62
CA ILE A 39 18.46 7.87 -2.09
C ILE A 39 17.11 7.52 -1.47
N ASP A 40 16.08 7.39 -2.32
CA ASP A 40 14.77 6.86 -1.97
C ASP A 40 14.74 5.35 -2.29
N ARG A 41 14.39 4.54 -1.29
CA ARG A 41 14.27 3.09 -1.42
C ARG A 41 12.83 2.70 -1.12
N ARG A 42 12.20 2.04 -2.08
CA ARG A 42 10.81 1.60 -1.96
C ARG A 42 10.64 0.26 -2.66
N PHE A 43 9.49 -0.34 -2.46
CA PHE A 43 9.06 -1.51 -3.21
C PHE A 43 7.89 -1.13 -4.09
N SER A 44 7.86 -1.66 -5.30
CA SER A 44 6.65 -1.69 -6.11
C SER A 44 5.98 -3.06 -6.03
N LEU A 45 4.65 -3.04 -6.10
CA LEU A 45 3.80 -4.21 -6.13
C LEU A 45 2.77 -3.97 -7.23
N LYS A 46 2.86 -4.76 -8.30
CA LYS A 46 1.83 -4.76 -9.35
C LYS A 46 0.71 -5.69 -8.94
N ASP A 47 -0.49 -5.16 -8.80
CA ASP A 47 -1.66 -5.97 -8.52
C ASP A 47 -1.97 -6.91 -9.69
N GLU A 48 -2.10 -8.20 -9.40
CA GLU A 48 -2.39 -9.21 -10.40
C GLU A 48 -3.81 -9.09 -10.98
N ASN A 49 -4.74 -8.51 -10.22
CA ASN A 49 -6.14 -8.37 -10.66
C ASN A 49 -6.34 -7.14 -11.54
N THR A 50 -5.85 -5.98 -11.09
CA THR A 50 -6.07 -4.69 -11.77
C THR A 50 -4.92 -4.29 -12.68
N GLY A 51 -3.72 -4.84 -12.48
CA GLY A 51 -2.50 -4.42 -13.15
C GLY A 51 -1.95 -3.07 -12.68
N GLU A 52 -2.57 -2.43 -11.68
CA GLU A 52 -2.09 -1.17 -11.10
C GLU A 52 -0.82 -1.40 -10.27
N TYR A 53 0.06 -0.40 -10.26
CA TYR A 53 1.26 -0.39 -9.43
C TYR A 53 1.03 0.39 -8.14
N TYR A 54 1.47 -0.21 -7.04
CA TYR A 54 1.46 0.35 -5.70
C TYR A 54 2.88 0.46 -5.17
N PHE A 55 3.16 1.50 -4.40
CA PHE A 55 4.49 1.77 -3.85
C PHE A 55 4.47 1.72 -2.32
N ILE A 56 5.39 0.95 -1.74
CA ILE A 56 5.49 0.70 -0.30
C ILE A 56 6.88 1.11 0.16
N ASP A 57 6.97 1.73 1.34
CA ASP A 57 8.26 2.11 1.92
C ASP A 57 9.14 0.88 2.21
N ALA A 58 10.43 0.93 1.87
CA ALA A 58 11.34 -0.18 2.10
C ALA A 58 11.50 -0.52 3.59
N GLN A 59 11.37 0.46 4.49
CA GLN A 59 11.38 0.23 5.92
C GLN A 59 10.17 -0.62 6.35
N GLU A 60 8.98 -0.33 5.83
CA GLU A 60 7.75 -1.05 6.18
C GLU A 60 7.81 -2.52 5.70
N ILE A 61 8.32 -2.75 4.49
CA ILE A 61 8.57 -4.11 3.96
C ILE A 61 9.54 -4.89 4.86
N LYS A 62 10.62 -4.23 5.31
CA LYS A 62 11.62 -4.83 6.19
C LYS A 62 11.05 -5.16 7.57
N GLU A 63 10.23 -4.29 8.15
CA GLU A 63 9.56 -4.52 9.43
C GLU A 63 8.59 -5.71 9.37
N LYS A 64 7.93 -5.92 8.23
CA LYS A 64 7.08 -7.09 7.97
C LYS A 64 7.86 -8.35 7.58
N GLY A 65 9.18 -8.27 7.47
CA GLY A 65 10.06 -9.41 7.15
C GLY A 65 9.89 -9.96 5.74
N MET A 66 9.42 -9.12 4.80
CA MET A 66 9.26 -9.47 3.39
C MET A 66 10.48 -9.03 2.57
N LYS A 67 10.64 -9.59 1.37
CA LYS A 67 11.80 -9.38 0.49
C LYS A 67 11.38 -9.24 -0.98
N SER A 68 12.27 -8.65 -1.78
CA SER A 68 12.12 -8.60 -3.24
C SER A 68 12.00 -10.01 -3.81
N GLY A 69 11.14 -10.17 -4.81
CA GLY A 69 10.85 -11.44 -5.48
C GLY A 69 9.84 -12.33 -4.74
N GLU A 70 9.43 -11.97 -3.51
CA GLU A 70 8.37 -12.69 -2.82
C GLU A 70 7.00 -12.31 -3.42
N ARG A 71 6.19 -13.32 -3.71
CA ARG A 71 4.77 -13.12 -4.02
C ARG A 71 4.01 -12.97 -2.70
N VAL A 72 3.26 -11.88 -2.57
CA VAL A 72 2.60 -11.50 -1.33
C VAL A 72 1.17 -11.07 -1.59
N ARG A 73 0.33 -11.21 -0.57
CA ARG A 73 -0.97 -10.57 -0.47
C ARG A 73 -0.90 -9.56 0.66
N ILE A 74 -1.19 -8.31 0.36
CA ILE A 74 -1.13 -7.21 1.31
C ILE A 74 -2.52 -6.60 1.43
N HIS A 75 -3.01 -6.51 2.66
CA HIS A 75 -4.20 -5.73 2.99
C HIS A 75 -3.75 -4.42 3.65
N GLY A 76 -4.26 -3.30 3.17
CA GLY A 76 -3.72 -2.01 3.53
C GLY A 76 -4.53 -0.84 3.01
N GLU A 77 -4.00 0.35 3.25
CA GLU A 77 -4.68 1.61 2.93
C GLU A 77 -4.02 2.27 1.73
N ARG A 78 -4.84 2.62 0.73
CA ARG A 78 -4.41 3.43 -0.40
C ARG A 78 -4.21 4.87 0.05
N GLU A 79 -2.98 5.35 -0.04
CA GLU A 79 -2.63 6.75 0.15
C GLU A 79 -2.54 7.50 -1.19
N ASN A 80 -2.26 8.80 -1.11
CA ASN A 80 -2.04 9.64 -2.27
C ASN A 80 -0.91 9.08 -3.15
N LYS A 81 -1.04 9.28 -4.47
CA LYS A 81 -0.04 8.88 -5.47
C LYS A 81 0.29 7.38 -5.47
N ARG A 82 -0.69 6.52 -5.13
CA ARG A 82 -0.55 5.05 -5.13
C ARG A 82 0.47 4.54 -4.11
N ARG A 83 0.75 5.33 -3.07
CA ARG A 83 1.45 4.84 -1.89
C ARG A 83 0.52 3.90 -1.14
N PHE A 84 1.08 2.84 -0.58
CA PHE A 84 0.31 1.78 0.07
C PHE A 84 0.87 1.50 1.44
N ARG A 85 0.02 1.62 2.46
CA ARG A 85 0.39 1.36 3.85
C ARG A 85 -0.09 -0.02 4.28
N ILE A 86 0.81 -0.84 4.78
CA ILE A 86 0.56 -2.24 5.13
C ILE A 86 -0.12 -2.32 6.50
N ARG A 87 -1.36 -2.81 6.52
CA ARG A 87 -2.00 -3.27 7.74
C ARG A 87 -1.61 -4.73 8.02
N GLU A 88 -1.87 -5.60 7.05
CA GLU A 88 -1.60 -7.03 7.13
C GLU A 88 -0.91 -7.53 5.86
N SER A 89 -0.09 -8.57 6.00
CA SER A 89 0.66 -9.14 4.88
C SER A 89 0.78 -10.65 5.03
N GLN A 90 0.61 -11.37 3.93
CA GLN A 90 0.79 -12.81 3.83
C GLN A 90 1.73 -13.13 2.69
N ARG A 91 2.76 -13.95 2.95
CA ARG A 91 3.59 -14.54 1.89
C ARG A 91 2.85 -15.70 1.23
N LEU A 92 2.81 -15.68 -0.09
CA LEU A 92 2.22 -16.73 -0.91
C LEU A 92 3.37 -17.55 -1.48
N GLU A 93 3.48 -18.80 -1.04
CA GLU A 93 4.43 -19.73 -1.65
C GLU A 93 4.04 -19.95 -3.10
N LEU A 94 4.98 -19.72 -4.02
CA LEU A 94 4.88 -20.29 -5.35
C LEU A 94 4.98 -21.79 -5.16
N ARG A 95 3.87 -22.53 -5.36
CA ARG A 95 3.95 -23.98 -5.53
C ARG A 95 4.95 -24.20 -6.67
N ARG A 96 6.15 -24.68 -6.34
CA ARG A 96 6.97 -25.38 -7.31
C ARG A 96 6.18 -26.64 -7.64
N GLU A 97 5.54 -26.65 -8.80
CA GLU A 97 5.16 -27.91 -9.42
C GLU A 97 6.48 -28.66 -9.65
N GLU A 98 6.74 -29.65 -8.79
CA GLU A 98 7.78 -30.66 -8.99
C GLU A 98 7.35 -31.65 -10.08
#